data_AF-A0A966Y723-F1
#
_entry.id   AF-A0A966Y723-F1
#
_cell.length_a   1.000
_cell.length_b   1.000
_cell.length_c   1.000
_cell.angle_alpha   90.00
_cell.angle_beta   90.00
_cell.angle_gamma   90.00
#
_symmetry.space_group_name_H-M   'P 1'
#
loop_
_entity.id
_entity.type
_entity.pdbx_description
1 polymer ?
#
loop_
_entity_poly.entity_id
_entity_poly.type
_entity_poly.pdbx_seq_one_letter_code
_entity_poly.pdbx_strand_id
1 'polypeptide(L)' 'FNLIPGAFWLIFKIIFLFILFALVKAIVPRYRYDQLMRLGWKIFLPLSLTWVVLTASFLFYFNLLPVN' A
#
# COMPACT_ATOMS: atom_id res chain seq x y z
N PHE A 1 -13.37 -5.21 -27.85
CA PHE A 1 -14.56 -4.61 -27.21
C PHE A 1 -14.22 -4.30 -25.75
N ASN A 2 -13.75 -3.08 -25.45
CA ASN A 2 -13.53 -2.63 -24.07
C ASN A 2 -14.90 -2.34 -23.45
N LEU A 3 -15.55 -3.35 -22.86
CA LEU A 3 -16.89 -3.23 -22.27
C LEU A 3 -16.95 -2.20 -21.13
N ILE A 4 -15.80 -1.79 -20.59
CA ILE A 4 -15.70 -0.81 -19.52
C ILE A 4 -14.58 0.17 -19.93
N PRO A 5 -14.90 1.46 -20.14
CA PRO A 5 -13.90 2.48 -20.36
C PRO A 5 -12.87 2.47 -19.21
N GLY A 6 -11.57 2.56 -19.51
CA GLY A 6 -10.53 2.58 -18.46
C GLY A 6 -10.76 3.65 -17.39
N ALA A 7 -11.42 4.75 -17.77
CA ALA A 7 -11.89 5.79 -16.84
C ALA A 7 -12.87 5.25 -15.78
N PHE A 8 -13.81 4.40 -16.17
CA PHE A 8 -14.79 3.81 -15.24
C PHE A 8 -14.12 2.90 -14.21
N TRP A 9 -13.09 2.15 -14.62
CA TRP A 9 -12.32 1.29 -13.72
C TRP A 9 -11.53 2.10 -12.67
N LEU A 10 -10.94 3.23 -13.08
CA LEU A 10 -10.27 4.15 -12.15
C LEU A 10 -11.27 4.79 -11.17
N ILE A 11 -12.40 5.28 -11.66
CA ILE A 11 -13.45 5.89 -10.82
C ILE A 11 -13.97 4.90 -9.78
N PHE A 12 -14.20 3.64 -10.17
CA PHE A 12 -14.64 2.60 -9.26
C PHE A 12 -13.64 2.37 -8.12
N LYS A 13 -12.34 2.27 -8.43
CA LYS A 13 -11.29 2.12 -7.41
C LYS A 13 -11.25 3.30 -6.43
N ILE A 14 -11.43 4.52 -6.93
CA ILE A 14 -11.43 5.74 -6.09
C ILE A 14 -12.61 5.70 -5.11
N ILE A 15 -13.82 5.42 -5.57
CA ILE A 15 -15.01 5.35 -4.73
C ILE A 15 -14.88 4.22 -3.69
N PHE A 16 -14.36 3.07 -4.11
CA PHE A 16 -14.13 1.94 -3.21
C PHE A 16 -13.13 2.29 -2.08
N LEU A 17 -11.99 2.89 -2.43
CA LEU A 17 -11.01 3.33 -1.43
C LEU A 17 -11.59 4.40 -0.50
N PHE A 18 -12.38 5.34 -1.03
CA PHE A 18 -13.02 6.37 -0.23
C PHE A 18 -13.96 5.79 0.84
N ILE A 19 -14.80 4.82 0.46
CA ILE A 19 -15.69 4.12 1.39
C ILE A 19 -14.87 3.37 2.46
N LEU A 20 -13.78 2.70 2.06
CA LEU A 20 -12.90 2.01 2.98
C LEU A 20 -12.27 2.99 4.00
N PHE A 21 -11.78 4.14 3.57
CA PHE A 21 -11.25 5.17 4.47
C PHE A 21 -12.30 5.71 5.45
N ALA A 22 -13.53 5.93 4.98
CA ALA A 22 -14.64 6.37 5.84
C ALA A 22 -14.99 5.32 6.91
N LEU A 23 -15.00 4.04 6.54
CA LEU A 23 -15.22 2.92 7.45
C LEU A 23 -14.09 2.79 8.48
N VAL A 24 -12.82 2.86 8.05
CA VAL A 24 -11.67 2.81 8.95
C VAL A 24 -11.76 3.92 9.99
N LYS A 25 -12.08 5.16 9.59
CA LYS A 25 -12.27 6.27 10.53
C LYS A 25 -13.38 6.00 11.55
N ALA A 26 -14.47 5.35 11.14
CA ALA A 26 -15.59 5.04 12.03
C ALA A 26 -15.29 3.91 13.02
N ILE A 27 -14.48 2.92 12.61
CA ILE A 27 -14.22 1.70 13.39
C ILE A 27 -13.02 1.87 14.34
N VAL A 28 -11.98 2.60 13.94
CA VAL A 28 -10.75 2.67 14.74
C VAL A 28 -10.94 3.56 15.99
N PRO A 29 -10.73 3.01 17.20
CA PRO A 29 -10.64 3.83 18.41
C PRO A 29 -9.40 4.72 18.33
N ARG A 30 -9.49 5.94 18.86
CA ARG A 30 -8.42 6.94 18.81
C ARG A 30 -7.10 6.37 19.38
N TYR A 31 -6.08 6.23 18.53
CA TYR A 31 -4.73 5.84 18.95
C TYR A 31 -3.96 7.02 19.55
N ARG A 32 -3.15 6.77 20.58
CA ARG A 32 -2.30 7.77 21.23
C ARG A 32 -1.03 8.04 20.39
N TYR A 33 -0.47 9.24 20.49
CA TYR A 33 0.75 9.63 19.78
C TYR A 33 1.93 8.69 20.04
N ASP A 34 2.11 8.21 21.28
CA ASP A 34 3.18 7.27 21.62
C ASP A 34 3.02 5.92 20.90
N GLN A 35 1.78 5.48 20.71
CA GLN A 35 1.47 4.23 20.04
C GLN A 35 1.71 4.36 18.54
N LEU A 36 1.31 5.49 17.96
CA LEU A 36 1.57 5.79 16.55
C LEU A 36 3.06 5.94 16.26
N MET A 37 3.80 6.60 17.16
CA MET A 37 5.26 6.75 17.04
C MET A 37 5.95 5.39 17.12
N ARG A 38 5.54 4.53 18.05
CA ARG A 38 6.08 3.18 18.16
C ARG A 38 5.73 2.31 16.95
N LEU A 39 4.53 2.45 16.39
CA LEU A 39 4.11 1.72 15.18
C LEU A 39 4.97 2.15 13.97
N GLY A 40 5.11 3.46 13.77
CA GLY A 40 5.91 4.03 12.68
C GLY A 40 7.39 3.62 12.76
N TRP A 41 7.98 3.79 13.94
CA TRP A 41 9.42 3.57 14.12
C TRP A 41 9.81 2.11 14.33
N LYS A 42 8.99 1.29 14.98
CA LYS A 42 9.34 -0.12 15.24
C LYS A 42 8.77 -1.11 14.24
N ILE A 43 7.70 -0.77 13.51
CA ILE A 43 7.06 -1.69 12.57
C ILE A 43 7.20 -1.20 11.14
N PHE A 44 6.80 0.03 10.81
CA PHE A 44 6.81 0.48 9.41
C PHE A 44 8.21 0.61 8.82
N LEU A 45 9.16 1.18 9.58
CA LEU A 45 10.53 1.41 9.10
C LEU A 45 11.32 0.12 8.80
N PRO A 46 11.42 -0.85 9.73
CA PRO A 46 12.12 -2.10 9.42
C PRO A 46 11.38 -2.93 8.36
N LEU A 47 10.04 -2.89 8.33
CA LEU A 47 9.25 -3.60 7.32
C LEU A 47 9.50 -3.06 5.92
N SER A 48 9.46 -1.73 5.73
CA SER A 48 9.67 -1.12 4.41
C SER A 48 11.09 -1.37 3.91
N LEU A 49 12.10 -1.26 4.77
CA LEU A 49 13.49 -1.54 4.42
C LEU A 49 13.70 -3.01 4.03
N THR A 50 13.10 -3.93 4.80
CA THR A 50 13.15 -5.37 4.48
C THR A 50 12.49 -5.65 3.14
N TRP A 51 11.35 -5.03 2.85
CA TRP A 51 10.65 -5.24 1.60
C TRP A 51 11.46 -4.74 0.40
N VAL A 52 12.12 -3.59 0.52
CA VAL A 52 13.01 -3.06 -0.54
C VAL A 52 14.18 -4.01 -0.81
N VAL A 53 14.83 -4.53 0.25
CA VAL A 53 15.93 -5.48 0.08
C VAL A 53 15.43 -6.79 -0.55
N LEU A 54 14.26 -7.28 -0.14
CA LEU A 54 13.64 -8.49 -0.69
C LEU A 54 13.28 -8.33 -2.16
N THR A 55 12.61 -7.23 -2.55
CA THR A 55 12.24 -7.01 -3.95
C THR A 55 13.47 -6.82 -4.81
N ALA A 56 14.47 -6.06 -4.36
CA ALA A 56 15.73 -5.88 -5.08
C ALA A 56 16.48 -7.22 -5.27
N SER A 57 16.59 -8.03 -4.21
CA SER A 57 17.24 -9.35 -4.27
C SER A 57 16.49 -10.32 -5.17
N PHE A 58 15.16 -10.29 -5.13
CA PHE A 58 14.30 -11.12 -5.99
C PHE A 58 14.49 -10.75 -7.47
N LEU A 59 14.40 -9.46 -7.84
CA LEU A 59 14.60 -9.05 -9.22
C LEU A 59 16.00 -9.43 -9.75
N PHE A 60 17.03 -9.28 -8.93
CA PHE A 60 18.40 -9.64 -9.29
C PHE A 60 18.55 -11.15 -9.51
N TYR A 61 18.03 -11.97 -8.59
CA TYR A 61 18.11 -13.43 -8.69
C TYR A 61 17.39 -13.96 -9.93
N PHE A 62 16.20 -13.44 -10.23
CA PHE A 62 15.43 -13.89 -11.38
C PHE A 62 15.86 -13.25 -12.71
N ASN A 63 16.90 -12.39 -12.72
CA ASN A 63 17.35 -11.63 -13.91
C ASN A 63 16.20 -10.96 -14.68
N LEU A 64 15.11 -10.60 -13.98
CA LEU A 64 13.90 -9.97 -14.51
C LEU A 64 13.98 -8.44 -14.40
N LEU A 65 15.20 -7.90 -14.37
CA LEU A 65 15.41 -6.46 -14.37
C LEU A 65 14.79 -5.93 -15.68
N PRO A 66 13.82 -5.00 -15.61
CA PRO A 66 13.31 -4.36 -16.81
C PRO A 66 14.43 -3.54 -17.41
N VAL A 67 15.12 -4.12 -18.39
CA VAL A 67 15.98 -3.39 -19.32
C VAL A 67 15.03 -2.78 -20.34
N ASN A 68 15.09 -1.45 -20.48
CA ASN A 68 14.25 -0.67 -21.38
C ASN A 68 14.07 -1.32 -22.76
#